data_AF-A0A0P0FTF4-F1
#
_entry.id   AF-A0A0P0FTF4-F1
#
_cell.length_a   1.000
_cell.length_b   1.000
_cell.length_c   1.000
_cell.angle_alpha   90.00
_cell.angle_beta   90.00
_cell.angle_gamma   90.00
#
_symmetry.space_group_name_H-M   'P 1'
#
loop_
_entity.id
_entity.type
_entity.pdbx_description
1 polymer ?
#
loop_
_entity_poly.entity_id
_entity_poly.type
_entity_poly.pdbx_seq_one_letter_code
_entity_poly.pdbx_strand_id
1 'polypeptide(L)'
;MGAKDAVLRTAGSLSTYVRNNPEIVNRATDIWAENNRLSKEIKKLELQNAVQIQKITQRYELCRDVLTQIFAERSTALMAHYKTLDQALASDDRELIIVSLKGISSIVSQNPLESFAEFTKALDNEDEVLNLDF
;
A
#
# COMPACT_ATOMS: atom_id res chain seq x y z
N MET A 1 -51.21 -36.71 22.64
CA MET A 1 -50.58 -36.06 23.82
C MET A 1 -49.15 -36.57 24.04
N GLY A 2 -48.24 -36.43 23.06
CA GLY A 2 -46.89 -37.03 23.18
C GLY A 2 -45.74 -36.02 23.21
N ALA A 3 -45.74 -35.06 22.28
CA ALA A 3 -44.62 -34.15 22.11
C ALA A 3 -44.54 -33.05 23.18
N LYS A 4 -45.67 -32.50 23.62
CA LYS A 4 -45.71 -31.40 24.61
C LYS A 4 -45.21 -31.86 25.99
N ASP A 5 -45.60 -33.05 26.42
CA ASP A 5 -45.18 -33.60 27.71
C ASP A 5 -43.70 -33.98 27.73
N ALA A 6 -43.16 -34.47 26.61
CA ALA A 6 -41.74 -34.75 26.47
C ALA A 6 -40.90 -33.46 26.56
N VAL A 7 -41.30 -32.40 25.85
CA VAL A 7 -40.63 -31.09 25.88
C VAL A 7 -40.66 -30.48 27.28
N LEU A 8 -41.79 -30.56 27.98
CA LEU A 8 -41.92 -30.05 29.36
C LEU A 8 -41.03 -30.82 30.35
N ARG A 9 -40.91 -32.14 30.20
CA ARG A 9 -40.01 -32.95 31.04
C ARG A 9 -38.54 -32.63 30.79
N THR A 10 -38.13 -32.49 29.53
CA THR A 10 -36.75 -32.13 29.16
C THR A 10 -36.39 -30.71 29.61
N ALA A 11 -37.32 -29.76 29.51
CA ALA A 11 -37.14 -28.40 30.03
C ALA A 11 -37.01 -28.39 31.56
N GLY A 12 -37.81 -29.20 32.27
CA GLY A 12 -37.74 -29.36 33.72
C GLY A 12 -36.43 -29.97 34.21
N SER A 13 -35.90 -30.99 33.51
CA SER A 13 -34.61 -31.60 33.86
C SER A 13 -33.44 -30.65 33.61
N LEU A 14 -33.48 -29.87 32.52
CA LEU A 14 -32.46 -28.86 32.23
C LEU A 14 -32.48 -27.72 33.26
N SER A 15 -33.66 -27.24 33.63
CA SER A 15 -33.80 -26.22 34.68
C SER A 15 -33.25 -26.69 36.03
N THR A 16 -33.50 -27.95 36.38
CA THR A 16 -32.99 -28.55 37.63
C THR A 16 -31.47 -28.70 37.59
N TYR A 17 -30.91 -29.12 36.46
CA TYR A 17 -29.47 -29.24 36.26
C TYR A 17 -28.76 -27.88 36.37
N VAL A 18 -29.29 -26.84 35.72
CA VAL A 18 -28.73 -25.48 35.78
C VAL A 18 -28.82 -24.90 37.20
N ARG A 19 -29.94 -25.12 37.91
CA ARG A 19 -30.10 -24.66 39.29
C ARG A 19 -29.07 -25.28 40.23
N ASN A 20 -28.69 -26.54 39.99
CA ASN A 20 -27.73 -27.25 40.81
C ASN A 20 -26.27 -27.00 40.40
N ASN A 21 -26.03 -26.30 39.29
CA ASN A 21 -24.70 -26.03 38.71
C ASN A 21 -24.61 -24.55 38.24
N PRO A 22 -24.72 -23.56 39.16
CA PRO A 22 -24.77 -22.13 38.80
C PRO A 22 -23.53 -21.62 38.05
N GLU A 23 -22.38 -22.27 38.25
CA GLU A 23 -21.13 -22.00 37.54
C GLU A 23 -21.26 -22.17 36.02
N ILE A 24 -22.21 -22.98 35.53
CA ILE A 24 -22.46 -23.14 34.10
C ILE A 24 -23.01 -21.85 33.50
N VAL A 25 -23.90 -21.15 34.22
CA VAL A 25 -24.45 -19.86 33.77
C VAL A 25 -23.36 -18.80 33.75
N ASN A 26 -22.57 -18.70 34.81
CA ASN A 26 -21.46 -17.75 34.89
C ASN A 26 -20.42 -18.01 33.80
N ARG A 27 -20.07 -19.28 33.55
CA ARG A 27 -19.15 -19.65 32.47
C ARG A 27 -19.74 -19.32 31.09
N ALA A 28 -21.03 -19.51 30.89
CA ALA A 28 -21.69 -19.13 29.64
C ALA A 28 -21.68 -17.61 29.42
N THR A 29 -21.90 -16.81 30.48
CA THR A 29 -21.81 -15.36 30.40
C THR A 29 -20.39 -14.88 30.13
N ASP A 30 -19.39 -15.52 30.75
CA ASP A 30 -17.98 -15.21 30.54
C ASP A 30 -17.54 -15.53 29.10
N ILE A 31 -17.93 -16.71 28.59
CA ILE A 31 -17.67 -17.11 27.19
C ILE A 31 -18.31 -16.12 26.22
N TRP A 32 -19.55 -15.70 26.48
CA TRP A 32 -20.24 -14.73 25.63
C TRP A 32 -19.55 -13.35 25.64
N ALA A 33 -19.18 -12.86 26.83
CA ALA A 33 -18.47 -11.59 26.97
C ALA A 33 -17.11 -11.63 26.25
N GLU A 34 -16.37 -12.72 26.42
CA GLU A 34 -15.08 -12.92 25.77
C GLU A 34 -15.22 -13.07 24.25
N ASN A 35 -16.23 -13.79 23.75
CA ASN A 35 -16.51 -13.89 22.33
C ASN A 35 -16.82 -12.52 21.70
N ASN A 36 -17.61 -11.68 22.38
CA ASN A 36 -17.88 -10.32 21.93
C ASN A 36 -16.62 -9.44 21.95
N ARG A 37 -15.75 -9.59 22.97
CA ARG A 37 -14.46 -8.90 23.05
C ARG A 37 -13.56 -9.29 21.87
N LEU A 38 -13.39 -10.59 21.64
CA LEU A 38 -12.59 -11.12 20.54
C LEU A 38 -13.15 -10.70 19.17
N SER A 39 -14.47 -10.68 19.01
CA SER A 39 -15.10 -10.22 17.76
C SER A 39 -14.79 -8.74 17.46
N LYS A 40 -14.78 -7.88 18.49
CA LYS A 40 -14.37 -6.48 18.33
C LYS A 40 -12.90 -6.35 17.98
N GLU A 41 -12.05 -7.18 18.59
CA GLU A 41 -10.61 -7.19 18.33
C GLU A 41 -10.30 -7.65 16.91
N ILE A 42 -10.95 -8.71 16.43
CA ILE A 42 -10.88 -9.17 15.03
C ILE A 42 -11.26 -8.03 14.08
N LYS A 43 -12.40 -7.38 14.32
CA LYS A 43 -12.85 -6.27 13.46
C LYS A 43 -11.87 -5.09 13.46
N LYS A 44 -11.26 -4.79 14.60
CA LYS A 44 -10.21 -3.76 14.70
C LYS A 44 -8.99 -4.15 13.87
N LEU A 45 -8.53 -5.40 13.98
CA LEU A 45 -7.40 -5.91 13.21
C LEU A 45 -7.68 -5.91 11.70
N GLU A 46 -8.89 -6.27 11.28
CA GLU A 46 -9.32 -6.21 9.88
C GLU A 46 -9.26 -4.78 9.33
N LEU A 47 -9.77 -3.80 10.08
CA LEU A 47 -9.71 -2.39 9.70
C LEU A 47 -8.27 -1.88 9.63
N GLN A 48 -7.44 -2.22 10.63
CA GLN A 48 -6.02 -1.85 10.62
C GLN A 48 -5.29 -2.46 9.43
N ASN A 49 -5.56 -3.73 9.12
CA ASN A 49 -4.97 -4.40 7.96
C ASN A 49 -5.39 -3.72 6.65
N ALA A 50 -6.67 -3.40 6.48
CA ALA A 50 -7.16 -2.69 5.30
C ALA A 50 -6.46 -1.33 5.10
N VAL A 51 -6.29 -0.55 6.17
CA VAL A 51 -5.56 0.73 6.12
C VAL A 51 -4.09 0.52 5.74
N GLN A 52 -3.42 -0.49 6.31
CA GLN A 52 -2.02 -0.77 5.99
C GLN A 52 -1.83 -1.22 4.55
N ILE A 53 -2.71 -2.08 4.04
CA ILE A 53 -2.72 -2.49 2.63
C ILE A 53 -2.89 -1.25 1.75
N GLN A 54 -3.84 -0.37 2.07
CA GLN A 54 -4.05 0.86 1.32
C GLN A 54 -2.80 1.76 1.32
N LYS A 55 -2.14 1.96 2.47
CA LYS A 55 -0.90 2.74 2.57
C LYS A 55 0.21 2.14 1.69
N ILE A 56 0.36 0.82 1.70
CA ILE A 56 1.34 0.11 0.86
C ILE A 56 1.01 0.28 -0.63
N THR A 57 -0.24 0.10 -1.03
CA THR A 57 -0.69 0.26 -2.42
C THR A 57 -0.44 1.67 -2.93
N GLN A 58 -0.85 2.69 -2.17
CA GLN A 58 -0.64 4.08 -2.55
C GLN A 58 0.84 4.43 -2.68
N ARG A 59 1.68 3.94 -1.75
CA ARG A 59 3.12 4.13 -1.82
C ARG A 59 3.72 3.48 -3.07
N TYR A 60 3.29 2.25 -3.39
CA TYR A 60 3.73 1.57 -4.61
C TYR A 60 3.32 2.32 -5.88
N GLU A 61 2.06 2.76 -5.98
CA GLU A 61 1.56 3.51 -7.12
C GLU A 61 2.32 4.82 -7.32
N LEU A 62 2.53 5.57 -6.24
CA LEU A 62 3.27 6.81 -6.29
C LEU A 62 4.73 6.60 -6.74
N CYS A 63 5.43 5.61 -6.17
CA CYS A 63 6.78 5.27 -6.58
C CYS A 63 6.84 4.84 -8.06
N ARG A 64 5.88 4.02 -8.52
CA ARG A 64 5.79 3.59 -9.91
C ARG A 64 5.60 4.79 -10.84
N ASP A 65 4.71 5.70 -10.48
CA ASP A 65 4.36 6.85 -11.31
C ASP A 65 5.53 7.83 -11.42
N VAL A 66 6.21 8.11 -10.31
CA VAL A 66 7.45 8.92 -10.28
C VAL A 66 8.54 8.29 -11.14
N LEU A 67 8.80 6.98 -10.98
CA LEU A 67 9.78 6.29 -11.83
C LEU A 67 9.40 6.37 -13.31
N THR A 68 8.14 6.12 -13.64
CA THR A 68 7.65 6.20 -15.02
C THR A 68 7.89 7.58 -15.61
N GLN A 69 7.60 8.64 -14.84
CA GLN A 69 7.81 10.01 -15.28
C GLN A 69 9.28 10.34 -15.51
N ILE A 70 10.17 9.99 -14.57
CA ILE A 70 11.62 10.17 -14.69
C ILE A 70 12.14 9.55 -16.00
N PHE A 71 11.75 8.31 -16.30
CA PHE A 71 12.21 7.64 -17.51
C PHE A 71 11.56 8.20 -18.78
N ALA A 72 10.31 8.63 -18.72
CA ALA A 72 9.62 9.27 -19.85
C ALA A 72 10.27 10.61 -20.23
N GLU A 73 10.62 11.44 -19.25
CA GLU A 73 11.31 12.72 -19.46
C GLU A 73 12.69 12.50 -20.09
N ARG A 74 13.47 11.53 -19.58
CA ARG A 74 14.77 11.15 -20.16
C ARG A 74 14.64 10.65 -21.59
N SER A 75 13.65 9.81 -21.88
CA SER A 75 13.39 9.33 -23.24
C SER A 75 13.07 10.49 -24.18
N THR A 76 12.25 11.43 -23.74
CA THR A 76 11.87 12.62 -24.51
C THR A 76 13.08 13.52 -24.78
N ALA A 77 13.91 13.80 -23.77
CA ALA A 77 15.11 14.60 -23.90
C ALA A 77 16.14 13.95 -24.84
N LEU A 78 16.36 12.63 -24.73
CA LEU A 78 17.22 11.87 -25.62
C LEU A 78 16.71 11.92 -27.06
N MET A 79 15.41 11.68 -27.29
CA MET A 79 14.81 11.77 -28.62
C MET A 79 15.01 13.15 -29.25
N ALA A 80 14.91 14.23 -28.47
CA ALA A 80 15.18 15.58 -28.97
C ALA A 80 16.64 15.71 -29.43
N HIS A 81 17.62 15.25 -28.64
CA HIS A 81 19.03 15.28 -29.04
C HIS A 81 19.35 14.37 -30.23
N TYR A 82 18.76 13.17 -30.33
CA TYR A 82 18.93 12.30 -31.49
C TYR A 82 18.37 12.94 -32.76
N LYS A 83 17.19 13.57 -32.68
CA LYS A 83 16.62 14.31 -33.81
C LYS A 83 17.53 15.45 -34.26
N THR A 84 18.10 16.21 -33.34
CA THR A 84 19.06 17.28 -33.67
C THR A 84 20.34 16.69 -34.27
N LEU A 85 20.82 15.55 -33.78
CA LEU A 85 21.99 14.86 -34.33
C LEU A 85 21.74 14.40 -35.77
N ASP A 86 20.59 13.80 -36.06
CA ASP A 86 20.22 13.37 -37.41
C ASP A 86 20.19 14.54 -38.39
N GLN A 87 19.64 15.69 -37.96
CA GLN A 87 19.66 16.92 -38.75
C GLN A 87 21.07 17.44 -38.99
N ALA A 88 21.90 17.46 -37.95
CA ALA A 88 23.29 17.91 -38.02
C ALA A 88 24.15 17.04 -38.95
N LEU A 89 23.93 15.72 -38.93
CA LEU A 89 24.60 14.77 -39.83
C LEU A 89 24.17 14.99 -41.29
N ALA A 90 22.89 15.27 -41.53
CA ALA A 90 22.39 15.54 -42.88
C ALA A 90 22.93 16.86 -43.46
N SER A 91 23.26 17.84 -42.61
CA SER A 91 23.80 19.15 -43.01
C SER A 91 25.32 19.27 -42.89
N ASP A 92 26.03 18.22 -42.48
CA ASP A 92 27.47 18.23 -42.14
C ASP A 92 27.84 19.34 -41.13
N ASP A 93 26.93 19.66 -40.21
CA ASP A 93 27.15 20.67 -39.17
C ASP A 93 27.91 20.05 -37.99
N ARG A 94 29.23 20.15 -38.05
CA ARG A 94 30.14 19.58 -37.05
C ARG A 94 29.92 20.14 -35.65
N GLU A 95 29.54 21.41 -35.52
CA GLU A 95 29.30 22.01 -34.20
C GLU A 95 28.04 21.41 -33.58
N LEU A 96 26.96 21.32 -34.36
CA LEU A 96 25.69 20.78 -33.91
C LEU A 96 25.77 19.28 -33.61
N ILE A 97 26.61 18.53 -34.35
CA ILE A 97 26.94 17.13 -34.03
C ILE A 97 27.56 17.02 -32.63
N ILE A 98 28.58 17.85 -32.34
CA ILE A 98 29.29 17.81 -31.05
C ILE A 98 28.35 18.19 -29.91
N VAL A 99 27.52 19.23 -30.09
CA VAL A 99 26.54 19.66 -29.09
C VAL A 99 25.52 18.56 -28.80
N SER A 100 25.00 17.90 -29.84
CA SER A 100 24.02 16.82 -29.68
C SER A 100 24.62 15.61 -28.95
N LEU A 101 25.84 15.20 -29.32
CA LEU A 101 26.55 14.11 -28.64
C LEU A 101 26.86 14.43 -27.17
N LYS A 102 27.23 15.67 -26.86
CA LYS A 102 27.42 16.12 -25.47
C LYS A 102 26.11 16.06 -24.67
N GLY A 103 25.00 16.49 -25.26
CA GLY A 103 23.67 16.40 -24.63
C GLY A 103 23.28 14.96 -24.30
N ILE A 104 23.41 14.05 -25.28
CA ILE A 104 23.16 12.61 -25.09
C ILE A 104 24.05 12.06 -23.98
N SER A 105 25.36 12.34 -24.03
CA SER A 105 26.31 11.85 -23.03
C SER A 105 25.98 12.38 -21.64
N SER A 106 25.58 13.65 -21.50
CA SER A 106 25.20 14.22 -20.20
C SER A 106 24.01 13.50 -19.61
N ILE A 107 22.97 13.22 -20.41
CA ILE A 107 21.78 12.51 -19.92
C ILE A 107 22.14 11.07 -19.53
N VAL A 108 22.85 10.34 -20.40
CA VAL A 108 23.21 8.94 -20.17
C VAL A 108 24.12 8.76 -18.95
N SER A 109 25.04 9.70 -18.71
CA SER A 109 25.94 9.67 -17.56
C SER A 109 25.26 9.98 -16.22
N GLN A 110 24.10 10.66 -16.22
CA GLN A 110 23.34 10.95 -15.00
C GLN A 110 22.57 9.73 -14.51
N ASN A 111 22.59 9.49 -13.20
CA ASN A 111 21.80 8.44 -12.56
C ASN A 111 20.30 8.82 -12.55
N PRO A 112 19.41 8.09 -13.25
CA PRO A 112 17.99 8.41 -13.24
C PRO A 112 17.34 8.27 -11.85
N LEU A 113 17.96 7.53 -10.93
CA LEU A 113 17.38 7.24 -9.61
C LEU A 113 17.86 8.19 -8.51
N GLU A 114 18.66 9.21 -8.83
CA GLU A 114 19.15 10.16 -7.83
C GLU A 114 18.00 10.95 -7.20
N SER A 115 17.15 11.58 -8.01
CA SER A 115 15.92 12.25 -7.54
C SER A 115 14.90 11.29 -6.93
N PHE A 116 14.88 10.03 -7.39
CA PHE A 116 14.02 9.00 -6.80
C PHE A 116 14.45 8.63 -5.38
N ALA A 117 15.76 8.55 -5.12
CA ALA A 117 16.29 8.26 -3.80
C ALA A 117 15.92 9.36 -2.78
N GLU A 118 16.03 10.63 -3.18
CA GLU A 118 15.60 11.77 -2.36
C GLU A 118 14.09 11.74 -2.10
N PHE A 119 13.30 11.46 -3.15
CA PHE A 119 11.86 11.29 -3.04
C PHE A 119 11.48 10.17 -2.05
N THR A 120 12.13 9.00 -2.11
CA THR A 120 11.85 7.90 -1.18
C THR A 120 12.19 8.24 0.27
N LYS A 121 13.25 9.02 0.51
CA LYS A 121 13.60 9.48 1.86
C LYS A 121 12.52 10.38 2.44
N ALA A 122 12.06 11.37 1.67
CA ALA A 122 10.96 12.25 2.09
C ALA A 122 9.63 11.47 2.28
N LEU A 123 9.41 10.42 1.48
CA LEU A 123 8.21 9.59 1.60
C LEU A 123 8.22 8.69 2.84
N ASP A 124 9.39 8.25 3.29
CA ASP A 124 9.56 7.41 4.48
C ASP A 124 9.65 8.22 5.78
N ASN A 125 9.92 9.53 5.71
CA ASN A 125 9.98 10.44 6.85
C ASN A 125 8.75 11.35 6.93
N GLU A 126 7.83 11.08 7.87
CA GLU A 126 6.61 11.88 8.06
C GLU A 126 6.89 13.33 8.52
N ASP A 127 8.10 13.65 8.99
CA ASP A 127 8.53 14.97 9.47
C ASP A 127 9.44 15.76 8.50
N GLU A 128 9.80 15.18 7.34
CA GLU A 128 10.76 15.80 6.42
C GLU A 128 10.01 16.52 5.27
N VAL A 129 10.13 17.85 5.23
CA VAL A 129 9.55 18.65 4.13
C VAL A 129 10.45 18.53 2.90
N LEU A 130 9.90 17.99 1.82
CA LEU A 130 10.57 17.90 0.53
C LEU A 130 10.87 19.31 -0.01
N ASN A 131 12.13 19.76 0.12
CA ASN A 131 12.61 20.98 -0.53
C ASN A 131 13.03 20.64 -1.95
N LEU A 132 12.19 21.00 -2.92
CA LEU A 132 12.54 20.95 -4.34
C LEU A 132 13.07 22.33 -4.72
N ASP A 133 14.40 22.46 -4.82
CA ASP A 133 15.02 23.62 -5.46
C ASP A 133 14.83 23.46 -6.97
N PHE A 134 13.94 24.30 -7.55
CA PHE A 134 13.71 24.41 -8.99
C PHE A 134 14.66 25.42 -9.63
#